data_AF-A0A956DWF8-F1
#
_entry.id   AF-A0A956DWF8-F1
#
_cell.length_a   1.000
_cell.length_b   1.000
_cell.length_c   1.000
_cell.angle_alpha   90.00
_cell.angle_beta   90.00
_cell.angle_gamma   90.00
#
_symmetry.space_group_name_H-M   'P 1'
#
loop_
_entity.id
_entity.type
_entity.pdbx_description
1 polymer ?
#
loop_
_entity_poly.entity_id
_entity_poly.type
_entity_poly.pdbx_seq_one_letter_code
_entity_poly.pdbx_strand_id
1 'polypeptide(L)'
;CELAACEARYCECYGNVDCGLYASCALECMPNDADCLQACNTAHPDGITDAVLLNDCAAKSCPTECAAFPLYDLTPCQICLYESCEPAMNACLAIPDCAALLFCLADCMGDGTCETGCYGTYPGGFDAVVPVGTCSMQSCTAECGT
;
A
#
# COMPACT_ATOMS: atom_id res chain seq x y z
N CYS A 1 -12.92 11.99 -10.95
CA CYS A 1 -11.84 11.94 -11.96
C CYS A 1 -11.38 10.50 -12.17
N GLU A 2 -11.12 9.76 -11.09
CA GLU A 2 -10.85 8.31 -11.07
C GLU A 2 -11.62 7.49 -12.09
N LEU A 3 -12.96 7.50 -12.08
CA LEU A 3 -13.75 6.74 -13.04
C LEU A 3 -13.43 7.08 -14.51
N ALA A 4 -13.16 8.35 -14.82
CA ALA A 4 -12.94 8.79 -16.20
C ALA A 4 -11.50 8.57 -16.68
N ALA A 5 -10.51 8.72 -15.79
CA ALA A 5 -9.09 8.62 -16.14
C ALA A 5 -8.48 7.24 -15.87
N CYS A 6 -9.08 6.49 -14.94
CA CYS A 6 -8.59 5.23 -14.39
C CYS A 6 -9.66 4.13 -14.48
N GLU A 7 -10.47 4.12 -15.54
CA GLU A 7 -11.65 3.25 -15.68
C GLU A 7 -11.36 1.78 -15.33
N ALA A 8 -10.25 1.22 -15.83
CA ALA A 8 -9.88 -0.16 -15.56
C ALA A 8 -9.64 -0.41 -14.06
N ARG A 9 -8.85 0.44 -13.39
CA ARG A 9 -8.58 0.35 -11.94
C ARG A 9 -9.81 0.63 -11.09
N TYR A 10 -10.64 1.56 -11.55
CA TYR A 10 -11.92 1.84 -10.89
C TYR A 10 -12.81 0.61 -10.93
N CYS A 11 -12.96 -0.04 -12.08
CA CYS A 11 -13.77 -1.25 -12.23
C CYS A 11 -13.20 -2.44 -11.45
N GLU A 12 -11.88 -2.58 -11.40
CA GLU A 12 -11.19 -3.59 -10.58
C GLU A 12 -11.50 -3.38 -9.09
N CYS A 13 -11.22 -2.19 -8.55
CA CYS A 13 -11.51 -1.84 -7.17
C CYS A 13 -13.01 -2.00 -6.84
N TYR A 14 -13.93 -1.37 -7.57
CA TYR A 14 -15.35 -1.46 -7.24
C TYR A 14 -15.99 -2.81 -7.60
N GLY A 15 -15.26 -3.70 -8.28
CA GLY A 15 -15.60 -5.12 -8.42
C GLY A 15 -15.28 -5.93 -7.15
N ASN A 16 -14.36 -5.43 -6.32
CA ASN A 16 -14.02 -5.94 -5.00
C ASN A 16 -14.80 -5.18 -3.91
N VAL A 17 -15.64 -5.90 -3.15
CA VAL A 17 -16.47 -5.27 -2.11
C VAL A 17 -15.64 -4.57 -1.05
N ASP A 18 -14.49 -5.13 -0.68
CA ASP A 18 -13.63 -4.57 0.35
C ASP A 18 -12.92 -3.31 -0.15
N CYS A 19 -12.58 -3.20 -1.43
CA CYS A 19 -11.99 -1.97 -1.94
C CYS A 19 -12.97 -0.80 -1.91
N GLY A 20 -14.24 -1.03 -2.29
CA GLY A 20 -15.28 -0.01 -2.19
C GLY A 20 -15.56 0.44 -0.75
N LEU A 21 -15.55 -0.51 0.20
CA LEU A 21 -15.70 -0.21 1.63
C LEU A 21 -14.47 0.50 2.20
N TYR A 22 -13.26 0.06 1.84
CA TYR A 22 -12.01 0.71 2.20
C TYR A 22 -11.98 2.15 1.71
N ALA A 23 -12.28 2.39 0.43
CA ALA A 23 -12.33 3.73 -0.16
C ALA A 23 -13.34 4.63 0.57
N SER A 24 -14.51 4.09 0.91
CA SER A 24 -15.51 4.83 1.68
C SER A 24 -15.01 5.20 3.09
N CYS A 25 -14.34 4.27 3.77
CA CYS A 25 -13.72 4.50 5.08
C CYS A 25 -12.61 5.56 5.00
N ALA A 26 -11.70 5.44 4.03
CA ALA A 26 -10.57 6.34 3.87
C ALA A 26 -10.98 7.78 3.55
N LEU A 27 -12.14 7.99 2.89
CA LEU A 27 -12.71 9.31 2.63
C LEU A 27 -13.17 10.04 3.90
N GLU A 28 -13.43 9.32 5.00
CA GLU A 28 -13.79 9.91 6.30
C GLU A 28 -12.54 10.33 7.10
N CYS A 29 -11.36 9.84 6.72
CA CYS A 29 -10.11 10.18 7.40
C CYS A 29 -9.65 11.61 7.09
N MET A 30 -9.12 12.30 8.10
CA MET A 30 -8.47 13.59 7.88
C MET A 30 -7.19 13.41 7.06
N PRO A 31 -6.76 14.42 6.28
CA PRO A 31 -5.48 14.37 5.59
C PRO A 31 -4.33 14.06 6.57
N ASN A 32 -3.53 13.04 6.26
CA ASN A 32 -2.43 12.51 7.08
C ASN A 32 -2.84 11.85 8.41
N ASP A 33 -4.11 11.47 8.59
CA ASP A 33 -4.55 10.68 9.74
C ASP A 33 -4.21 9.20 9.54
N ALA A 34 -2.95 8.85 9.84
CA ALA A 34 -2.43 7.49 9.67
C ALA A 34 -3.18 6.47 10.55
N ASP A 35 -3.62 6.87 11.75
CA ASP A 35 -4.38 5.99 12.65
C ASP A 35 -5.76 5.65 12.06
N CYS A 36 -6.45 6.64 11.48
CA CYS A 36 -7.70 6.43 10.78
C CYS A 36 -7.52 5.52 9.54
N LEU A 37 -6.52 5.81 8.70
CA LEU A 37 -6.22 4.98 7.53
C LEU A 37 -5.87 3.55 7.92
N GLN A 38 -5.09 3.38 9.00
CA GLN A 38 -4.77 2.06 9.51
C GLN A 38 -6.01 1.31 10.00
N ALA A 39 -6.96 1.99 10.64
CA ALA A 39 -8.24 1.38 11.03
C ALA A 39 -9.03 0.89 9.79
N CYS A 40 -9.02 1.67 8.71
CA CYS A 40 -9.62 1.25 7.43
C CYS A 40 -8.91 0.03 6.83
N ASN A 41 -7.56 0.01 6.83
CA ASN A 41 -6.78 -1.15 6.38
C ASN A 41 -7.17 -2.42 7.15
N THR A 42 -7.28 -2.33 8.48
CA THR A 42 -7.64 -3.47 9.33
C THR A 42 -9.09 -3.91 9.10
N ALA A 43 -10.02 -2.98 8.83
CA ALA A 43 -11.43 -3.28 8.62
C ALA A 43 -11.71 -3.91 7.24
N HIS A 44 -10.92 -3.56 6.23
CA HIS A 44 -11.14 -3.94 4.82
C HIS A 44 -9.83 -4.44 4.18
N PRO A 45 -9.24 -5.53 4.71
CA PRO A 45 -7.90 -5.97 4.33
C PRO A 45 -7.81 -6.37 2.86
N ASP A 46 -8.86 -6.98 2.29
CA ASP A 46 -8.82 -7.50 0.93
C ASP A 46 -8.96 -6.39 -0.13
N GLY A 47 -9.19 -5.14 0.27
CA GLY A 47 -9.37 -4.00 -0.61
C GLY A 47 -8.20 -3.03 -0.68
N ILE A 48 -7.14 -3.24 0.10
CA ILE A 48 -6.08 -2.24 0.29
C ILE A 48 -5.29 -2.03 -1.01
N THR A 49 -4.79 -3.11 -1.63
CA THR A 49 -4.00 -3.06 -2.87
C THR A 49 -4.75 -2.40 -4.01
N ASP A 50 -6.00 -2.80 -4.25
CA ASP A 50 -6.85 -2.24 -5.30
C ASP A 50 -7.06 -0.74 -5.11
N ALA A 51 -7.30 -0.31 -3.87
CA ALA A 51 -7.50 1.09 -3.54
C ALA A 51 -6.22 1.90 -3.74
N VAL A 52 -5.07 1.34 -3.33
CA VAL A 52 -3.75 1.98 -3.51
C VAL A 52 -3.41 2.13 -5.00
N LEU A 53 -3.65 1.10 -5.82
CA LEU A 53 -3.41 1.16 -7.27
C LEU A 53 -4.37 2.12 -7.99
N LEU A 54 -5.64 2.20 -7.56
CA LEU A 54 -6.57 3.20 -8.06
C LEU A 54 -6.12 4.62 -7.72
N ASN A 55 -5.68 4.85 -6.47
CA ASN A 55 -5.18 6.14 -6.02
C ASN A 55 -3.90 6.56 -6.75
N ASP A 56 -2.97 5.63 -7.03
CA ASP A 56 -1.77 5.90 -7.83
C ASP A 56 -2.13 6.39 -9.24
N CYS A 57 -3.04 5.68 -9.91
CA CYS A 57 -3.53 6.10 -11.22
C CYS A 57 -4.17 7.50 -11.16
N ALA A 58 -4.99 7.75 -10.14
CA ALA A 58 -5.69 9.02 -9.97
C ALA A 58 -4.72 10.17 -9.67
N ALA A 59 -3.73 9.97 -8.81
CA ALA A 59 -2.70 10.95 -8.50
C ALA A 59 -1.90 11.35 -9.76
N LYS A 60 -1.57 10.38 -10.62
CA LYS A 60 -0.84 10.61 -11.88
C LYS A 60 -1.71 11.26 -12.96
N SER A 61 -2.98 10.88 -13.07
CA SER A 61 -3.86 11.28 -14.17
C SER A 61 -4.74 12.49 -13.86
N CYS A 62 -4.97 12.75 -12.58
CA CYS A 62 -5.87 13.77 -12.04
C CYS A 62 -5.20 14.60 -10.92
N PRO A 63 -4.00 15.16 -11.12
CA PRO A 63 -3.23 15.76 -10.04
C PRO A 63 -3.91 16.98 -9.39
N THR A 64 -4.82 17.66 -10.10
CA THR A 64 -5.55 18.81 -9.56
C THR A 64 -6.69 18.35 -8.65
N GLU A 65 -7.46 17.35 -9.07
CA GLU A 65 -8.58 16.79 -8.33
C GLU A 65 -8.12 15.96 -7.13
N CYS A 66 -6.96 15.31 -7.26
CA CYS A 66 -6.36 14.45 -6.24
C CYS A 66 -5.26 15.15 -5.43
N ALA A 67 -5.20 16.49 -5.44
CA ALA A 67 -4.16 17.24 -4.74
C ALA A 67 -4.12 17.01 -3.22
N ALA A 68 -5.23 16.54 -2.63
CA ALA A 68 -5.31 16.16 -1.22
C ALA A 68 -4.61 14.82 -0.90
N PHE A 69 -4.23 14.06 -1.92
CA PHE A 69 -3.62 12.74 -1.82
C PHE A 69 -2.23 12.69 -2.49
N PRO A 70 -1.27 13.55 -2.08
CA PRO A 70 0.03 13.66 -2.75
C PRO A 70 0.95 12.44 -2.53
N LEU A 71 0.53 11.45 -1.75
CA LEU A 71 1.37 10.33 -1.28
C LEU A 71 1.33 9.09 -2.20
N TYR A 72 0.67 9.16 -3.35
CA TYR A 72 0.48 8.01 -4.24
C TYR A 72 1.27 8.13 -5.56
N ASP A 73 2.54 8.54 -5.50
CA ASP A 73 3.47 8.31 -6.63
C ASP A 73 4.26 7.04 -6.36
N LEU A 74 3.63 5.89 -6.64
CA LEU A 74 4.25 4.60 -6.39
C LEU A 74 5.42 4.38 -7.35
N THR A 75 6.53 3.92 -6.79
CA THR A 75 7.69 3.45 -7.54
C THR A 75 7.36 2.15 -8.30
N PRO A 76 8.15 1.77 -9.33
CA PRO A 76 7.96 0.49 -10.04
C PRO A 76 7.94 -0.73 -9.11
N CYS A 77 8.81 -0.76 -8.10
CA CYS A 77 8.82 -1.83 -7.10
C CYS A 77 7.50 -1.90 -6.32
N GLN A 78 7.01 -0.76 -5.84
CA GLN A 78 5.75 -0.69 -5.09
C GLN A 78 4.58 -1.16 -5.96
N ILE A 79 4.49 -0.70 -7.22
CA ILE A 79 3.47 -1.16 -8.16
C ILE A 79 3.54 -2.69 -8.30
N CYS A 80 4.73 -3.26 -8.51
CA CYS A 80 4.87 -4.71 -8.60
C CYS A 80 4.42 -5.43 -7.33
N LEU A 81 4.76 -4.91 -6.14
CA LEU A 81 4.32 -5.51 -4.88
C LEU A 81 2.79 -5.48 -4.75
N TYR A 82 2.15 -4.36 -5.08
CA TYR A 82 0.69 -4.24 -5.01
C TYR A 82 -0.02 -5.10 -6.06
N GLU A 83 0.56 -5.31 -7.25
CA GLU A 83 -0.05 -6.13 -8.31
C GLU A 83 0.26 -7.63 -8.18
N SER A 84 1.52 -7.98 -7.94
CA SER A 84 2.01 -9.37 -7.99
C SER A 84 2.05 -10.03 -6.62
N CYS A 85 2.06 -9.23 -5.54
CA CYS A 85 2.14 -9.69 -4.16
C CYS A 85 0.92 -9.29 -3.34
N GLU A 86 -0.21 -9.02 -4.00
CA GLU A 86 -1.45 -8.52 -3.41
C GLU A 86 -1.84 -9.22 -2.09
N PRO A 87 -1.98 -10.56 -2.01
CA PRO A 87 -2.44 -11.19 -0.78
C PRO A 87 -1.48 -10.97 0.40
N ALA A 88 -0.18 -10.93 0.13
CA ALA A 88 0.84 -10.67 1.15
C ALA A 88 0.84 -9.19 1.57
N MET A 89 0.69 -8.28 0.61
CA MET A 89 0.60 -6.84 0.88
C MET A 89 -0.64 -6.51 1.72
N ASN A 90 -1.82 -7.01 1.33
CA ASN A 90 -3.07 -6.82 2.06
C ASN A 90 -2.98 -7.37 3.49
N ALA A 91 -2.48 -8.60 3.65
CA ALA A 91 -2.30 -9.20 4.97
C ALA A 91 -1.33 -8.40 5.86
N CYS A 92 -0.25 -7.87 5.30
CA CYS A 92 0.68 -7.02 6.03
C CYS A 92 0.07 -5.67 6.39
N LEU A 93 -0.47 -4.92 5.42
CA LEU A 93 -0.97 -3.56 5.65
C LEU A 93 -2.18 -3.52 6.60
N ALA A 94 -2.93 -4.62 6.72
CA ALA A 94 -3.97 -4.77 7.73
C ALA A 94 -3.46 -4.81 9.18
N ILE A 95 -2.16 -5.05 9.39
CA ILE A 95 -1.49 -5.12 10.70
C ILE A 95 -0.69 -3.82 10.92
N PRO A 96 -1.00 -3.02 11.96
CA PRO A 96 -0.33 -1.74 12.20
C PRO A 96 1.19 -1.84 12.26
N ASP A 97 1.73 -2.81 13.00
CA ASP A 97 3.18 -2.99 13.11
C ASP A 97 3.82 -3.38 11.76
N CYS A 98 3.12 -4.12 10.90
CA CYS A 98 3.66 -4.51 9.59
C CYS A 98 3.63 -3.34 8.60
N ALA A 99 2.57 -2.55 8.59
CA ALA A 99 2.51 -1.31 7.82
C ALA A 99 3.64 -0.36 8.24
N ALA A 100 3.81 -0.13 9.54
CA ALA A 100 4.87 0.72 10.07
C ALA A 100 6.27 0.17 9.75
N LEU A 101 6.46 -1.15 9.80
CA LEU A 101 7.70 -1.81 9.41
C LEU A 101 8.00 -1.60 7.92
N LEU A 102 7.03 -1.78 7.03
CA LEU A 102 7.22 -1.55 5.58
C LEU A 102 7.63 -0.10 5.28
N PHE A 103 6.98 0.88 5.90
CA PHE A 103 7.36 2.28 5.72
C PHE A 103 8.78 2.56 6.23
N CYS A 104 9.13 2.01 7.39
CA CYS A 104 10.48 2.15 7.95
C CYS A 104 11.54 1.53 7.02
N LEU A 105 11.29 0.32 6.50
CA LEU A 105 12.21 -0.36 5.58
C LEU A 105 12.36 0.41 4.26
N ALA A 106 11.27 1.01 3.74
CA ALA A 106 11.33 1.83 2.54
C ALA A 106 12.24 3.07 2.72
N ASP A 107 12.23 3.69 3.90
CA ASP A 107 13.07 4.85 4.21
C ASP A 107 14.57 4.48 4.39
N CYS A 108 14.87 3.21 4.68
CA CYS A 108 16.25 2.77 4.92
C CYS A 108 17.11 2.66 3.66
N MET A 109 16.51 2.58 2.46
CA MET A 109 17.22 2.50 1.18
C MET A 109 18.37 1.45 1.14
N GLY A 110 18.21 0.31 1.81
CA GLY A 110 19.22 -0.76 1.89
C GLY A 110 20.29 -0.60 2.98
N ASP A 111 20.19 0.42 3.87
CA ASP A 111 21.06 0.52 5.04
C ASP A 111 20.70 -0.57 6.07
N GLY A 112 21.52 -1.62 6.13
CA GLY A 112 21.28 -2.75 7.04
C GLY A 112 21.25 -2.39 8.53
N THR A 113 21.87 -1.27 8.96
CA THR A 113 21.77 -0.79 10.34
C THR A 113 20.40 -0.17 10.59
N CYS A 114 19.92 0.64 9.65
CA CYS A 114 18.57 1.19 9.66
C CYS A 114 17.52 0.08 9.66
N GLU A 115 17.64 -0.90 8.75
CA GLU A 115 16.71 -2.03 8.67
C GLU A 115 16.66 -2.83 9.97
N THR A 116 17.82 -3.12 10.56
CA THR A 116 17.89 -3.78 11.88
C THR A 116 17.16 -2.96 12.95
N GLY A 117 17.26 -1.63 12.89
CA GLY A 117 16.51 -0.71 13.75
C GLY A 117 15.00 -0.79 13.55
N CYS A 118 14.53 -0.88 12.29
CA CYS A 118 13.13 -1.05 11.97
C CYS A 118 12.56 -2.36 12.54
N TYR A 119 13.26 -3.48 12.34
CA TYR A 119 12.84 -4.77 12.89
C TYR A 119 12.80 -4.77 14.43
N GLY A 120 13.72 -4.06 15.08
CA GLY A 120 13.70 -3.89 16.53
C GLY A 120 12.55 -3.00 17.03
N THR A 121 12.14 -2.01 16.23
CA THR A 121 11.07 -1.05 16.58
C THR A 121 9.67 -1.64 16.37
N TYR A 122 9.49 -2.46 15.32
CA TYR A 122 8.20 -3.03 14.94
C TYR A 122 8.22 -4.58 14.92
N PRO A 123 8.46 -5.22 16.08
CA PRO A 123 8.62 -6.67 16.14
C PRO A 123 7.33 -7.43 15.78
N GLY A 124 6.14 -6.85 16.00
CA GLY A 124 4.86 -7.47 15.63
C GLY A 124 4.61 -7.53 14.13
N GLY A 125 5.38 -6.78 13.32
CA GLY A 125 5.25 -6.75 11.87
C GLY A 125 6.06 -7.85 11.16
N PHE A 126 6.98 -8.50 11.87
CA PHE A 126 7.97 -9.39 11.25
C PHE A 126 7.33 -10.59 10.54
N ASP A 127 6.44 -11.31 11.21
CA ASP A 127 5.81 -12.51 10.64
C ASP A 127 4.95 -12.18 9.40
N ALA A 128 4.36 -10.98 9.37
CA ALA A 128 3.52 -10.51 8.30
C ALA A 128 4.31 -9.90 7.11
N VAL A 129 5.53 -9.39 7.35
CA VAL A 129 6.37 -8.83 6.26
C VAL A 129 7.14 -9.92 5.51
N VAL A 130 7.41 -11.07 6.14
CA VAL A 130 8.15 -12.18 5.52
C VAL A 130 7.49 -12.67 4.20
N PRO A 131 6.16 -12.88 4.13
CA PRO A 131 5.49 -13.19 2.86
C PRO A 131 5.66 -12.11 1.79
N VAL A 132 5.66 -10.83 2.17
CA VAL A 132 5.87 -9.71 1.24
C VAL A 132 7.29 -9.78 0.65
N GLY A 133 8.31 -9.91 1.50
CA GLY A 133 9.70 -10.03 1.06
C GLY A 133 9.94 -11.28 0.21
N THR A 134 9.32 -12.41 0.58
CA THR A 134 9.41 -13.65 -0.20
C THR A 134 8.82 -13.47 -1.61
N CYS A 135 7.65 -12.85 -1.71
CA CYS A 135 7.04 -12.56 -3.00
C CYS A 135 7.86 -11.53 -3.81
N SER A 136 8.38 -10.50 -3.16
CA SER A 136 9.25 -9.51 -3.79
C SER A 136 10.43 -10.16 -4.52
N MET A 137 11.11 -11.11 -3.87
CA MET A 137 12.25 -11.83 -4.44
C MET A 137 11.88 -12.84 -5.54
N GLN A 138 10.62 -13.26 -5.61
CA GLN A 138 10.14 -14.23 -6.60
C GLN A 138 9.56 -13.56 -7.84
N SER A 139 8.81 -12.47 -7.63
CA SER A 139 7.96 -11.86 -8.66
C SER A 139 8.40 -10.45 -9.05
N CYS A 140 9.11 -9.73 -8.18
CA CYS A 140 9.40 -8.29 -8.36
C CYS A 140 10.90 -7.96 -8.36
N THR A 141 11.78 -8.93 -8.59
CA THR A 141 13.23 -8.75 -8.51
C THR A 141 13.74 -7.70 -9.52
N ALA A 142 13.11 -7.59 -10.69
CA ALA A 142 13.53 -6.63 -11.71
C ALA A 142 13.18 -5.18 -11.33
N GLU A 143 12.04 -4.98 -10.68
CA GLU A 143 11.49 -3.68 -10.31
C GLU A 143 12.04 -3.18 -8.97
N CYS A 144 12.28 -4.10 -8.04
CA CYS A 144 12.76 -3.78 -6.69
C CYS A 144 14.27 -3.64 -6.62
N GLY A 145 15.02 -4.37 -7.45
CA GLY A 145 16.48 -4.33 -7.44
C GLY A 145 17.09 -4.80 -6.11
N THR A 146 18.34 -5.24 -6.17
CA THR A 146 19.18 -5.53 -5.00
C THR A 146 20.01 -4.32 -4.62
#